data_AF-A0A8W8NHL5-F1
#
_entry.id   AF-A0A8W8NHL5-F1
#
_cell.length_a   1.000
_cell.length_b   1.000
_cell.length_c   1.000
_cell.angle_alpha   90.00
_cell.angle_beta   90.00
_cell.angle_gamma   90.00
#
_symmetry.space_group_name_H-M   'P 1'
#
loop_
_entity.id
_entity.type
_entity.pdbx_description
1 polymer ?
#
loop_
_entity_poly.entity_id
_entity_poly.type
_entity_poly.pdbx_seq_one_letter_code
_entity_poly.pdbx_strand_id
1 'polypeptide(L)'
;MRGIVFTVLGLLPLVCGHPYYRDYIPNGYAVFNPCGASYWQAVGHYDPNHHTVMKNPFGVALSNNNHIWNEALCRADSDGDGKTNGEELGDPNCVFTLGSTPSQASSGHPGICEPIGSGPCANVAFRCGCHGNACTG
;
A
#
# COMPACT_ATOMS: atom_id res chain seq x y z
N MET A 1 -20.98 20.88 59.21
CA MET A 1 -21.06 20.84 57.73
C MET A 1 -19.94 19.94 57.23
N ARG A 2 -20.27 18.79 56.62
CA ARG A 2 -19.30 17.90 55.97
C ARG A 2 -19.50 18.05 54.46
N GLY A 3 -18.54 18.68 53.78
CA GLY A 3 -18.55 18.83 52.32
C GLY A 3 -18.08 17.53 51.67
N ILE A 4 -18.89 17.00 50.76
CA ILE A 4 -18.56 15.82 49.95
C ILE A 4 -17.84 16.33 48.70
N VAL A 5 -16.60 15.92 48.48
CA VAL A 5 -15.84 16.18 47.25
C VAL A 5 -16.13 15.04 46.28
N PHE A 6 -16.80 15.35 45.17
CA PHE A 6 -17.00 14.41 44.06
C PHE A 6 -15.79 14.47 43.14
N THR A 7 -14.88 13.50 43.26
CA THR A 7 -13.79 13.31 42.29
C THR A 7 -14.35 12.59 41.06
N VAL A 8 -14.48 13.29 39.94
CA VAL A 8 -14.83 12.68 38.66
C VAL A 8 -13.60 11.99 38.09
N LEU A 9 -13.56 10.67 38.17
CA LEU A 9 -12.52 9.84 37.56
C LEU A 9 -12.82 9.71 36.06
N GLY A 10 -12.14 10.50 35.23
CA GLY A 10 -12.29 10.44 33.77
C GLY A 10 -11.65 9.19 33.18
N LEU A 11 -12.48 8.30 32.60
CA LEU A 11 -12.03 7.18 31.78
C LEU A 11 -11.51 7.71 30.43
N LEU A 12 -10.19 7.70 30.24
CA LEU A 12 -9.56 7.92 28.93
C LEU A 12 -9.75 6.67 28.06
N PRO A 13 -10.45 6.74 26.91
CA PRO A 13 -10.49 5.62 25.98
C PRO A 13 -9.10 5.44 25.36
N LEU A 14 -8.53 4.25 25.53
CA LEU A 14 -7.36 3.81 24.78
C LEU A 14 -7.74 3.73 23.30
N VAL A 15 -7.37 4.76 22.53
CA VAL A 15 -7.41 4.70 21.07
C VAL A 15 -6.27 3.79 20.63
N CYS A 16 -6.56 2.52 20.37
CA CYS A 16 -5.65 1.66 19.62
C CYS A 16 -5.66 2.12 18.16
N GLY A 17 -4.55 2.69 17.69
CA GLY A 17 -4.35 2.98 16.27
C GLY A 17 -4.39 1.67 15.46
N HIS A 18 -5.30 1.60 14.49
CA HIS A 18 -5.46 0.46 13.58
C HIS A 18 -4.31 0.41 12.54
N PRO A 19 -4.08 -0.74 11.89
CA PRO A 19 -2.77 -1.18 11.46
C PRO A 19 -2.21 -0.39 10.29
N TYR A 20 -0.88 -0.32 10.28
CA TYR A 20 -0.11 0.20 9.18
C TYR A 20 0.03 -0.92 8.13
N TYR A 21 -0.89 -1.01 7.17
CA TYR A 21 -0.91 -2.10 6.17
C TYR A 21 0.41 -2.28 5.40
N ARG A 22 1.28 -1.28 5.38
CA ARG A 22 2.64 -1.39 4.84
C ARG A 22 3.54 -2.33 5.65
N ASP A 23 3.25 -2.59 6.92
CA ASP A 23 3.90 -3.63 7.72
C ASP A 23 3.61 -5.03 7.17
N TYR A 24 2.44 -5.20 6.54
CA TYR A 24 1.94 -6.49 6.11
C TYR A 24 2.47 -6.93 4.75
N ILE A 25 3.25 -6.08 4.08
CA ILE A 25 3.78 -6.33 2.75
C ILE A 25 5.31 -6.17 2.74
N PRO A 26 6.02 -6.88 1.85
CA PRO A 26 7.46 -6.70 1.69
C PRO A 26 7.79 -5.25 1.27
N ASN A 27 8.85 -4.69 1.85
CA ASN A 27 9.32 -3.32 1.58
C ASN A 27 8.22 -2.24 1.64
N GLY A 28 7.15 -2.42 2.42
CA GLY A 28 6.03 -1.47 2.42
C GLY A 28 6.44 -0.02 2.79
N TYR A 29 7.58 0.17 3.45
CA TYR A 29 8.14 1.50 3.72
C TYR A 29 9.03 2.09 2.63
N ALA A 30 9.47 1.27 1.70
CA ALA A 30 10.46 1.56 0.66
C ALA A 30 9.99 1.09 -0.73
N VAL A 31 8.68 1.14 -1.00
CA VAL A 31 8.12 0.77 -2.30
C VAL A 31 8.57 1.77 -3.35
N PHE A 32 9.03 1.24 -4.48
CA PHE A 32 9.46 2.04 -5.64
C PHE A 32 8.36 3.00 -6.08
N ASN A 33 8.78 4.18 -6.55
CA ASN A 33 7.85 5.19 -7.03
C ASN A 33 8.18 5.53 -8.48
N PRO A 34 7.34 5.14 -9.45
CA PRO A 34 7.58 5.43 -10.85
C PRO A 34 7.44 6.92 -11.20
N CYS A 35 6.95 7.75 -10.29
CA CYS A 35 6.68 9.17 -10.49
C CYS A 35 7.73 10.11 -9.88
N GLY A 36 8.75 9.61 -9.20
CA GLY A 36 9.79 10.45 -8.60
C GLY A 36 10.76 9.70 -7.70
N ALA A 37 11.68 10.43 -7.08
CA ALA A 37 12.77 9.84 -6.30
C ALA A 37 12.39 9.41 -4.86
N SER A 38 11.20 9.74 -4.37
CA SER A 38 10.73 9.38 -3.02
C SER A 38 9.95 8.07 -3.04
N TYR A 39 9.96 7.29 -1.96
CA TYR A 39 9.15 6.07 -1.86
C TYR A 39 7.64 6.33 -1.91
N TRP A 40 6.89 5.33 -2.38
CA TRP A 40 5.42 5.36 -2.38
C TRP A 40 4.89 5.04 -0.99
N GLN A 41 4.38 6.05 -0.29
CA GLN A 41 3.94 5.94 1.10
C GLN A 41 2.53 5.38 1.25
N ALA A 42 1.67 5.50 0.23
CA ALA A 42 0.31 4.99 0.26
C ALA A 42 0.10 3.89 -0.81
N VAL A 43 0.82 2.77 -0.66
CA VAL A 43 0.99 1.69 -1.67
C VAL A 43 -0.32 1.14 -2.25
N GLY A 44 -1.39 1.08 -1.48
CA GLY A 44 -2.70 0.63 -1.96
C GLY A 44 -3.56 1.71 -2.64
N HIS A 45 -2.99 2.89 -2.91
CA HIS A 45 -3.67 4.07 -3.42
C HIS A 45 -2.91 4.66 -4.61
N TYR A 46 -3.61 5.43 -5.44
CA TYR A 46 -3.00 6.13 -6.58
C TYR A 46 -2.26 7.42 -6.22
N ASP A 47 -2.52 7.98 -5.04
CA ASP A 47 -1.72 9.09 -4.52
C ASP A 47 -0.54 8.50 -3.74
N PRO A 48 0.71 8.91 -4.03
CA PRO A 48 1.89 8.35 -3.37
C PRO A 48 2.01 8.71 -1.90
N ASN A 49 1.40 9.81 -1.45
CA ASN A 49 1.60 10.35 -0.10
C ASN A 49 0.37 10.20 0.78
N HIS A 50 -0.83 10.19 0.18
CA HIS A 50 -2.09 10.21 0.92
C HIS A 50 -2.93 8.97 0.64
N HIS A 51 -3.48 8.39 1.70
CA HIS A 51 -4.61 7.49 1.56
C HIS A 51 -5.82 8.24 0.95
N THR A 52 -6.34 7.73 -0.15
CA THR A 52 -7.54 8.25 -0.81
C THR A 52 -8.65 7.20 -0.81
N VAL A 53 -9.89 7.58 -1.11
CA VAL A 53 -10.98 6.60 -1.23
C VAL A 53 -10.71 5.62 -2.37
N MET A 54 -10.08 6.09 -3.45
CA MET A 54 -9.73 5.26 -4.59
C MET A 54 -8.54 4.36 -4.26
N LYS A 55 -8.72 3.05 -4.47
CA LYS A 55 -7.66 2.05 -4.37
C LYS A 55 -7.10 1.78 -5.77
N ASN A 56 -5.80 1.56 -5.83
CA ASN A 56 -5.20 1.00 -7.04
C ASN A 56 -5.45 -0.53 -7.08
N PRO A 57 -5.14 -1.22 -8.19
CA PRO A 57 -5.42 -2.65 -8.34
C PRO A 57 -4.81 -3.50 -7.22
N PHE A 58 -3.58 -3.20 -6.78
CA PHE A 58 -2.97 -3.86 -5.62
C PHE A 58 -3.77 -3.66 -4.33
N GLY A 59 -4.18 -2.43 -4.03
CA GLY A 59 -4.99 -2.12 -2.85
C GLY A 59 -6.32 -2.86 -2.84
N VAL A 60 -6.94 -3.04 -4.01
CA VAL A 60 -8.13 -3.87 -4.18
C VAL A 60 -7.81 -5.35 -3.95
N ALA A 61 -6.74 -5.87 -4.55
CA ALA A 61 -6.31 -7.27 -4.40
C ALA A 61 -5.98 -7.61 -2.94
N LEU A 62 -5.22 -6.75 -2.26
CA LEU A 62 -4.87 -6.87 -0.85
C LEU A 62 -6.13 -6.85 0.02
N SER A 63 -7.08 -5.95 -0.25
CA SER A 63 -8.37 -5.89 0.47
C SER A 63 -9.18 -7.17 0.27
N ASN A 64 -9.27 -7.67 -0.96
CA ASN A 64 -9.97 -8.93 -1.28
C ASN A 64 -9.28 -10.15 -0.66
N ASN A 65 -7.98 -10.07 -0.42
CA ASN A 65 -7.19 -11.08 0.28
C ASN A 65 -7.14 -10.86 1.80
N ASN A 66 -8.12 -10.15 2.38
CA ASN A 66 -8.25 -9.86 3.82
C ASN A 66 -7.02 -9.15 4.43
N HIS A 67 -6.29 -8.39 3.63
CA HIS A 67 -5.04 -7.70 4.02
C HIS A 67 -3.92 -8.64 4.46
N ILE A 68 -3.92 -9.88 3.96
CA ILE A 68 -2.90 -10.88 4.25
C ILE A 68 -1.92 -10.96 3.07
N TRP A 69 -0.62 -10.96 3.35
CA TRP A 69 0.38 -11.38 2.37
C TRP A 69 0.48 -12.90 2.37
N ASN A 70 -0.04 -13.53 1.32
CA ASN A 70 0.08 -14.97 1.08
C ASN A 70 0.63 -15.21 -0.32
N GLU A 71 0.94 -16.47 -0.63
CA GLU A 71 1.52 -16.85 -1.91
C GLU A 71 0.62 -16.45 -3.09
N ALA A 72 -0.70 -16.56 -2.96
CA ALA A 72 -1.64 -16.18 -4.02
C ALA A 72 -1.56 -14.68 -4.35
N LEU A 73 -1.54 -13.80 -3.34
CA LEU A 73 -1.35 -12.37 -3.55
C LEU A 73 0.08 -12.08 -4.05
N CYS A 74 1.10 -12.70 -3.48
CA CYS A 74 2.48 -12.50 -3.92
C CYS A 74 2.71 -12.84 -5.40
N ARG A 75 2.10 -13.93 -5.88
CA ARG A 75 2.20 -14.39 -7.28
C ARG A 75 1.24 -13.70 -8.25
N ALA A 76 0.31 -12.88 -7.74
CA ALA A 76 -0.60 -12.14 -8.60
C ALA A 76 0.13 -10.96 -9.26
N ASP A 77 -0.20 -10.70 -10.52
CA ASP A 77 0.11 -9.46 -11.23
C ASP A 77 -1.13 -8.57 -11.13
N SER A 78 -1.15 -7.65 -10.16
CA SER A 78 -2.40 -6.94 -9.81
C SER A 78 -2.72 -5.83 -10.81
N ASP A 79 -1.72 -5.17 -11.37
CA ASP A 79 -1.87 -4.02 -12.26
C ASP A 79 -1.66 -4.35 -13.74
N GLY A 80 -1.28 -5.59 -14.06
CA GLY A 80 -1.25 -6.15 -15.41
C GLY A 80 -0.01 -5.72 -16.21
N ASP A 81 1.07 -5.35 -15.54
CA ASP A 81 2.31 -4.91 -16.18
C ASP A 81 3.23 -6.07 -16.60
N GLY A 82 2.85 -7.31 -16.22
CA GLY A 82 3.59 -8.53 -16.51
C GLY A 82 4.54 -8.97 -15.40
N LYS A 83 4.58 -8.27 -14.26
CA LYS A 83 5.33 -8.66 -13.07
C LYS A 83 4.39 -9.03 -11.95
N THR A 84 4.84 -9.95 -11.11
CA THR A 84 4.10 -10.30 -9.90
C THR A 84 4.35 -9.27 -8.79
N ASN A 85 3.36 -9.11 -7.90
CA ASN A 85 3.48 -8.26 -6.72
C ASN A 85 4.76 -8.56 -5.92
N GLY A 86 5.14 -9.84 -5.83
CA GLY A 86 6.36 -10.30 -5.16
C GLY A 86 7.63 -9.83 -5.86
N GLU A 87 7.72 -9.91 -7.19
CA GLU A 87 8.88 -9.40 -7.94
C GLU A 87 9.09 -7.90 -7.69
N GLU A 88 8.01 -7.13 -7.66
CA GLU A 88 8.06 -5.68 -7.50
C GLU A 88 8.32 -5.23 -6.06
N LEU A 89 7.74 -5.92 -5.09
CA LEU A 89 7.91 -5.62 -3.66
C LEU A 89 9.17 -6.26 -3.06
N GLY A 90 9.93 -7.06 -3.80
CA GLY A 90 11.19 -7.66 -3.32
C GLY A 90 11.05 -9.01 -2.60
N ASP A 91 9.96 -9.73 -2.88
CA ASP A 91 9.68 -11.10 -2.47
C ASP A 91 9.32 -12.02 -3.68
N PRO A 92 10.18 -12.16 -4.71
CA PRO A 92 9.85 -12.94 -5.91
C PRO A 92 9.70 -14.44 -5.66
N ASN A 93 10.13 -14.94 -4.51
CA ASN A 93 9.98 -16.33 -4.12
C ASN A 93 8.77 -16.57 -3.20
N CYS A 94 8.04 -15.52 -2.81
CA CYS A 94 6.89 -15.59 -1.91
C CYS A 94 7.20 -16.22 -0.56
N VAL A 95 8.34 -15.83 0.03
CA VAL A 95 8.85 -16.34 1.31
C VAL A 95 8.79 -15.31 2.43
N PHE A 96 8.38 -14.06 2.13
CA PHE A 96 8.24 -13.04 3.14
C PHE A 96 7.22 -13.46 4.19
N THR A 97 7.62 -13.26 5.44
CA THR A 97 6.75 -13.39 6.61
C THR A 97 6.72 -12.05 7.34
N LEU A 98 5.60 -11.76 8.00
CA LEU A 98 5.42 -10.50 8.73
C LEU A 98 6.57 -10.25 9.71
N GLY A 99 7.21 -9.09 9.61
CA GLY A 99 8.35 -8.69 10.45
C GLY A 99 9.71 -9.23 10.01
N SER A 100 9.79 -10.04 8.94
CA SER A 100 11.06 -10.45 8.33
C SER A 100 11.62 -9.37 7.41
N THR A 101 12.91 -9.48 7.08
CA THR A 101 13.52 -8.63 6.05
C THR A 101 13.18 -9.20 4.67
N PRO A 102 12.64 -8.40 3.74
CA PRO A 102 12.43 -8.81 2.35
C PRO A 102 13.71 -9.31 1.69
N SER A 103 13.59 -10.27 0.77
CA SER A 103 14.75 -10.90 0.13
C SER A 103 15.55 -9.93 -0.75
N GLN A 104 14.87 -8.93 -1.31
CA GLN A 104 15.40 -7.97 -2.26
C GLN A 104 14.80 -6.59 -1.98
N ALA A 105 15.39 -5.54 -2.57
CA ALA A 105 14.78 -4.22 -2.58
C ALA A 105 13.53 -4.21 -3.50
N SER A 106 12.60 -3.30 -3.24
CA SER A 106 11.50 -3.05 -4.19
C SER A 106 12.06 -2.49 -5.50
N SER A 107 11.53 -2.98 -6.62
CA SER A 107 11.99 -2.65 -7.97
C SER A 107 10.88 -2.13 -8.90
N GLY A 108 9.64 -2.11 -8.41
CA GLY A 108 8.45 -1.65 -9.11
C GLY A 108 7.32 -1.38 -8.10
N HIS A 109 6.17 -0.96 -8.60
CA HIS A 109 5.00 -0.66 -7.80
C HIS A 109 3.83 -1.60 -8.16
N PRO A 110 3.36 -2.46 -7.24
CA PRO A 110 2.44 -3.59 -7.53
C PRO A 110 1.01 -3.23 -7.99
N GLY A 111 0.73 -1.94 -8.09
CA GLY A 111 -0.58 -1.36 -8.33
C GLY A 111 -0.55 -0.21 -9.34
N ILE A 112 0.58 0.02 -10.01
CA ILE A 112 0.74 1.04 -11.03
C ILE A 112 1.39 0.36 -12.23
N CYS A 113 0.64 0.19 -13.31
CA CYS A 113 1.18 -0.46 -14.51
C CYS A 113 2.41 0.29 -15.04
N GLU A 114 3.55 -0.39 -15.10
CA GLU A 114 4.85 0.16 -15.48
C GLU A 114 5.42 -0.48 -16.77
N PRO A 115 6.17 0.28 -17.58
CA PRO A 115 6.34 1.72 -17.52
C PRO A 115 5.04 2.46 -17.83
N ILE A 116 4.79 3.56 -17.11
CA ILE A 116 3.56 4.34 -17.26
C ILE A 116 3.40 4.82 -18.71
N GLY A 117 2.26 4.50 -19.31
CA GLY A 117 1.95 4.87 -20.70
C GLY A 117 2.69 4.08 -21.78
N SER A 118 3.41 3.01 -21.40
CA SER A 118 3.95 2.03 -22.35
C SER A 118 2.83 1.29 -23.09
N GLY A 119 3.16 0.55 -24.16
CA GLY A 119 2.19 -0.23 -24.94
C GLY A 119 1.27 -1.12 -24.08
N PRO A 120 1.81 -1.99 -23.20
CA PRO A 120 1.01 -2.79 -22.26
C PRO A 120 0.12 -1.95 -21.34
N CYS A 121 0.62 -0.80 -20.89
CA CYS A 121 -0.07 0.09 -19.97
C CYS A 121 -0.88 1.22 -20.66
N ALA A 122 -1.04 1.19 -21.98
CA ALA A 122 -1.63 2.30 -22.74
C ALA A 122 -3.12 2.53 -22.42
N ASN A 123 -3.81 1.49 -21.98
CA ASN A 123 -5.22 1.54 -21.61
C ASN A 123 -5.46 1.89 -20.14
N VAL A 124 -4.39 2.07 -19.35
CA VAL A 124 -4.48 2.47 -17.95
C VAL A 124 -4.55 4.00 -17.89
N ALA A 125 -5.60 4.54 -17.25
CA ALA A 125 -5.84 5.98 -17.20
C ALA A 125 -4.94 6.74 -16.19
N PHE A 126 -4.22 6.03 -15.33
CA PHE A 126 -3.31 6.62 -14.36
C PHE A 126 -2.16 7.38 -15.04
N ARG A 127 -1.80 8.54 -14.47
CA ARG A 127 -0.58 9.28 -14.77
C ARG A 127 0.00 9.88 -13.49
N CYS A 128 1.30 10.13 -13.48
CA CYS A 128 1.95 10.83 -12.38
C CYS A 128 1.34 12.23 -12.17
N GLY A 129 1.05 12.57 -10.91
CA GLY A 129 0.36 13.82 -10.55
C GLY A 129 -1.17 13.74 -10.56
N CYS A 130 -1.75 12.57 -10.84
CA CYS A 130 -3.19 12.35 -10.83
C CYS A 130 -3.62 11.55 -9.59
N HIS A 131 -4.79 11.87 -9.03
CA HIS A 131 -5.41 11.07 -7.98
C HIS A 131 -6.23 9.95 -8.62
N GLY A 132 -5.53 8.92 -9.10
CA GLY A 132 -6.11 7.85 -9.91
C GLY A 132 -6.35 8.31 -11.34
N ASN A 133 -7.57 8.17 -11.82
CA ASN A 133 -7.94 8.57 -13.19
C ASN A 133 -8.28 10.07 -13.30
N ALA A 134 -8.32 10.79 -12.18
CA ALA A 134 -8.61 12.22 -12.13
C ALA A 134 -7.30 12.99 -11.93
N CYS A 135 -6.83 13.65 -12.99
CA CYS A 135 -5.67 14.53 -12.93
C CYS A 135 -6.10 15.91 -12.45
N THR A 136 -5.48 16.42 -11.38
CA THR A 136 -5.61 17.83 -11.01
C THR A 136 -4.80 18.65 -12.01
N GLY A 137 -5.51 19.42 -12.85
CA GLY A 137 -4.91 20.43 -13.72
C GLY A 137 -4.42 21.64 -12.95
#